data_AF-A0A8J7PM32-F1
#
_entry.id   AF-A0A8J7PM32-F1
#
_cell.length_a   1.000
_cell.length_b   1.000
_cell.length_c   1.000
_cell.angle_alpha   90.00
_cell.angle_beta   90.00
_cell.angle_gamma   90.00
#
_symmetry.space_group_name_H-M   'P 1'
#
loop_
_entity.id
_entity.type
_entity.pdbx_description
1 polymer ?
#
loop_
_entity_poly.entity_id
_entity_poly.type
_entity_poly.pdbx_seq_one_letter_code
_entity_poly.pdbx_strand_id
1 'polypeptide(L)'
;MPLYFMIFLGTLVAALLLYLGATAQAAFTRKPASAFIPEHAMVWLQAAGLALLWFSVGIAWLLFFNVYRIHVDMSAVGDAALQAFSRGYTRRLPIVVLPFGAACLAWTLALWGTPVRISRWAVWGIATLCVVSILSTPWAAFAHDDMQAHGYTEAAYRQLQTFHLVRTIAFTIAAVWALVERR
;
A
#
# COMPACT_ATOMS: atom_id res chain seq x y z
N MET A 1 10.84 17.39 4.68
CA MET A 1 10.54 16.06 4.10
C MET A 1 10.62 16.15 2.58
N PRO A 2 11.12 15.13 1.87
CA PRO A 2 11.18 15.13 0.41
C PRO A 2 9.78 15.29 -0.23
N LEU A 3 9.70 15.96 -1.38
CA LEU A 3 8.42 16.22 -2.08
C LEU A 3 7.61 14.95 -2.35
N TYR A 4 8.27 13.87 -2.80
CA TYR A 4 7.59 12.60 -3.07
C TYR A 4 6.92 12.00 -1.82
N PHE A 5 7.47 12.25 -0.63
CA PHE A 5 6.92 11.73 0.62
C PHE A 5 5.66 12.51 1.03
N MET A 6 5.64 13.82 0.78
CA MET A 6 4.43 14.64 0.97
C MET A 6 3.32 14.23 0.01
N ILE A 7 3.66 13.97 -1.26
CA ILE A 7 2.71 13.43 -2.25
C ILE A 7 2.17 12.09 -1.78
N PHE A 8 3.05 11.17 -1.39
CA PHE A 8 2.66 9.87 -0.87
C PHE A 8 1.71 10.00 0.33
N LEU A 9 2.05 10.78 1.35
CA LEU A 9 1.19 10.98 2.51
C LEU A 9 -0.16 11.58 2.13
N GLY A 10 -0.17 12.57 1.23
CA GLY A 10 -1.39 13.16 0.68
C GLY A 10 -2.28 12.12 -0.01
N THR A 11 -1.69 11.22 -0.80
CA THR A 11 -2.46 10.13 -1.44
C THR A 11 -3.06 9.16 -0.44
N LEU A 12 -2.36 8.85 0.65
CA LEU A 12 -2.90 7.98 1.71
C LEU A 12 -4.04 8.64 2.47
N VAL A 13 -3.89 9.92 2.81
CA VAL A 13 -4.96 10.70 3.47
C VAL A 13 -6.19 10.77 2.59
N ALA A 14 -6.02 11.11 1.30
CA ALA A 14 -7.12 11.13 0.34
C ALA A 14 -7.80 9.75 0.23
N ALA A 15 -7.04 8.67 0.17
CA ALA A 15 -7.58 7.32 0.10
C ALA A 15 -8.40 6.96 1.34
N LEU A 16 -7.91 7.29 2.55
CA LEU A 16 -8.62 7.08 3.81
C LEU A 16 -9.91 7.89 3.88
N LEU A 17 -9.87 9.17 3.49
CA LEU A 17 -11.06 10.03 3.49
C LEU A 17 -12.13 9.52 2.52
N LEU A 18 -11.74 9.08 1.31
CA LEU A 18 -12.66 8.46 0.35
C LEU A 18 -13.30 7.19 0.90
N TYR A 19 -12.51 6.33 1.57
CA TYR A 19 -13.01 5.10 2.17
C TYR A 19 -13.97 5.37 3.33
N LEU A 20 -13.62 6.30 4.23
CA LEU A 20 -14.45 6.70 5.36
C LEU A 20 -15.77 7.34 4.87
N GLY A 21 -15.71 8.20 3.86
CA GLY A 21 -16.90 8.80 3.25
C GLY A 21 -17.84 7.74 2.65
N ALA A 22 -17.29 6.79 1.90
CA ALA A 22 -18.08 5.70 1.33
C ALA A 22 -18.70 4.82 2.44
N THR A 23 -17.96 4.54 3.50
CA THR A 23 -18.42 3.73 4.64
C THR A 23 -19.54 4.45 5.40
N ALA A 24 -19.37 5.74 5.67
CA ALA A 24 -20.38 6.58 6.32
C ALA A 24 -21.66 6.64 5.48
N GLN A 25 -21.54 6.90 4.17
CA GLN A 25 -22.71 6.93 3.28
C GLN A 25 -23.44 5.58 3.26
N ALA A 26 -22.71 4.47 3.16
CA ALA A 26 -23.30 3.14 3.18
C ALA A 26 -24.03 2.86 4.52
N ALA A 27 -23.44 3.26 5.64
CA ALA A 27 -24.04 3.10 6.97
C ALA A 27 -25.32 3.95 7.15
N PHE A 28 -25.30 5.22 6.76
CA PHE A 28 -26.44 6.14 6.95
C PHE A 28 -27.57 5.89 5.95
N THR A 29 -27.26 5.65 4.69
CA THR A 29 -28.28 5.53 3.63
C THR A 29 -28.76 4.10 3.42
N ARG A 30 -28.02 3.11 3.95
CA ARG A 30 -28.18 1.67 3.63
C ARG A 30 -28.14 1.39 2.13
N LYS A 31 -27.56 2.31 1.36
CA LYS A 31 -27.39 2.25 -0.08
C LYS A 31 -25.90 2.31 -0.41
N PRO A 32 -25.48 1.71 -1.54
CA PRO A 32 -24.12 1.85 -2.02
C PRO A 32 -23.79 3.33 -2.28
N ALA A 33 -22.50 3.67 -2.17
CA ALA A 33 -22.00 5.03 -2.41
C ALA A 33 -22.48 5.55 -3.77
N SER A 34 -22.80 6.85 -3.81
CA SER A 34 -23.32 7.50 -5.01
C SER A 34 -22.26 7.45 -6.10
N ALA A 35 -22.63 6.85 -7.22
CA ALA A 35 -21.76 6.75 -8.37
C ALA A 35 -21.72 8.11 -9.09
N PHE A 36 -20.57 8.79 -9.03
CA PHE A 36 -20.31 10.00 -9.81
C PHE A 36 -19.21 9.79 -10.87
N ILE A 37 -18.49 8.66 -10.80
CA ILE A 37 -17.51 8.27 -11.82
C ILE A 37 -18.24 7.54 -12.96
N PRO A 38 -18.16 8.05 -14.21
CA PRO A 38 -18.81 7.41 -15.34
C PRO A 38 -18.15 6.07 -15.69
N GLU A 39 -18.93 5.17 -16.28
CA GLU A 39 -18.53 3.79 -16.58
C GLU A 39 -17.22 3.69 -17.36
N HIS A 40 -17.05 4.51 -18.41
CA HIS A 40 -15.85 4.51 -19.23
C HIS A 40 -14.58 4.85 -18.42
N ALA A 41 -14.66 5.83 -17.52
CA ALA A 41 -13.54 6.21 -16.65
C ALA A 41 -13.27 5.12 -15.60
N MET A 42 -14.33 4.43 -15.15
CA MET A 42 -14.22 3.36 -14.18
C MET A 42 -13.46 2.13 -14.73
N VAL A 43 -13.63 1.79 -16.01
CA VAL A 43 -12.87 0.71 -16.67
C VAL A 43 -11.37 1.00 -16.60
N TRP A 44 -10.96 2.22 -16.91
CA TRP A 44 -9.56 2.64 -16.87
C TRP A 44 -9.03 2.70 -15.44
N LEU A 45 -9.82 3.22 -14.50
CA LEU A 45 -9.46 3.27 -13.09
C LEU A 45 -9.20 1.88 -12.51
N GLN A 46 -10.09 0.91 -12.77
CA GLN A 46 -9.93 -0.47 -12.31
C GLN A 46 -8.74 -1.17 -12.99
N ALA A 47 -8.51 -0.92 -14.28
CA ALA A 47 -7.34 -1.47 -14.99
C ALA A 47 -6.03 -0.93 -14.43
N ALA A 48 -5.94 0.39 -14.20
CA ALA A 48 -4.79 1.02 -13.56
C ALA A 48 -4.59 0.52 -12.12
N GLY A 49 -5.67 0.43 -11.33
CA GLY A 49 -5.65 -0.11 -9.98
C GLY A 49 -5.14 -1.56 -9.94
N LEU A 50 -5.57 -2.41 -10.87
CA LEU A 50 -5.09 -3.79 -10.99
C LEU A 50 -3.60 -3.85 -11.34
N ALA A 51 -3.14 -3.05 -12.30
CA ALA A 51 -1.73 -2.99 -12.68
C ALA A 51 -0.85 -2.52 -11.51
N LEU A 52 -1.30 -1.49 -10.78
CA LEU A 52 -0.60 -0.96 -9.61
C LEU A 52 -0.59 -1.95 -8.43
N LEU A 53 -1.66 -2.74 -8.24
CA LEU A 53 -1.66 -3.83 -7.26
C LEU A 53 -0.58 -4.86 -7.59
N TRP A 54 -0.54 -5.37 -8.83
CA TRP A 54 0.45 -6.38 -9.23
C TRP A 54 1.88 -5.85 -9.20
N PHE A 55 2.10 -4.60 -9.59
CA PHE A 55 3.39 -3.93 -9.42
C PHE A 55 3.79 -3.91 -7.94
N SER A 56 2.87 -3.50 -7.06
CA SER A 56 3.12 -3.41 -5.61
C SER A 56 3.35 -4.79 -4.98
N VAL A 57 2.67 -5.84 -5.45
CA VAL A 57 2.91 -7.23 -5.00
C VAL A 57 4.34 -7.66 -5.32
N GLY A 58 4.81 -7.43 -6.55
CA GLY A 58 6.19 -7.77 -6.94
C GLY A 58 7.22 -7.04 -6.09
N ILE A 59 7.04 -5.74 -5.89
CA ILE A 59 7.93 -4.93 -5.03
C ILE A 59 7.87 -5.39 -3.57
N ALA A 60 6.69 -5.67 -3.03
CA ALA A 60 6.53 -6.08 -1.64
C ALA A 60 7.26 -7.42 -1.36
N TRP A 61 7.07 -8.42 -2.21
CA TRP A 61 7.81 -9.68 -2.06
C TRP A 61 9.32 -9.53 -2.26
N LEU A 62 9.75 -8.67 -3.19
CA LEU A 62 11.17 -8.34 -3.36
C LEU A 62 11.75 -7.72 -2.08
N LEU A 63 11.02 -6.79 -1.46
CA LEU A 63 11.44 -6.13 -0.21
C LEU A 63 11.51 -7.13 0.95
N PHE A 64 10.49 -7.96 1.11
CA PHE A 64 10.39 -8.98 2.16
C PHE A 64 11.54 -10.00 2.09
N PHE A 65 11.76 -10.61 0.92
CA PHE A 65 12.74 -11.68 0.76
C PHE A 65 14.17 -11.20 0.59
N ASN A 66 14.39 -10.01 0.02
CA ASN A 66 15.75 -9.56 -0.34
C ASN A 66 16.14 -8.30 0.45
N VAL A 67 15.45 -7.18 0.24
CA VAL A 67 15.92 -5.87 0.73
C VAL A 67 15.99 -5.82 2.26
N TYR A 68 15.01 -6.37 2.96
CA TYR A 68 15.02 -6.36 4.42
C TYR A 68 16.02 -7.38 5.00
N ARG A 69 16.30 -8.48 4.31
CA ARG A 69 17.37 -9.40 4.71
C ARG A 69 18.76 -8.77 4.56
N ILE A 70 18.96 -7.94 3.54
CA ILE A 70 20.21 -7.19 3.39
C ILE A 70 20.48 -6.27 4.58
N HIS A 71 19.46 -5.78 5.30
CA HIS A 71 19.68 -5.02 6.55
C HIS A 71 20.33 -5.89 7.64
N VAL A 72 20.00 -7.19 7.70
CA VAL A 72 20.65 -8.15 8.59
C VAL A 72 22.09 -8.40 8.14
N ASP A 73 22.31 -8.60 6.84
CA ASP A 73 23.66 -8.86 6.32
C ASP A 73 24.59 -7.64 6.53
N MET A 74 24.07 -6.42 6.35
CA MET A 74 24.83 -5.19 6.56
C MET A 74 25.09 -4.90 8.04
N SER A 75 24.23 -5.35 8.97
CA SER A 75 24.47 -5.17 10.40
C SER A 75 25.66 -5.98 10.90
N ALA A 76 25.93 -7.14 10.29
CA ALA A 76 27.14 -7.93 10.55
C ALA A 76 28.44 -7.24 10.10
N VAL A 77 28.36 -6.31 9.14
CA VAL A 77 29.50 -5.51 8.66
C VAL A 77 29.72 -4.27 9.53
N GLY A 78 28.65 -3.72 10.11
CA GLY A 78 28.67 -2.61 11.06
C GLY A 78 27.66 -1.50 10.74
N ASP A 79 27.37 -0.66 11.72
CA ASP A 79 26.31 0.35 11.64
C ASP A 79 26.51 1.35 10.49
N ALA A 80 27.76 1.70 10.18
CA ALA A 80 28.07 2.60 9.06
C ALA A 80 27.62 2.02 7.70
N ALA A 81 27.80 0.71 7.50
CA ALA A 81 27.38 0.00 6.29
C ALA A 81 25.85 -0.09 6.22
N LEU A 82 25.20 -0.45 7.33
CA LEU A 82 23.75 -0.49 7.46
C LEU A 82 23.11 0.88 7.13
N GLN A 83 23.62 1.95 7.73
CA GLN A 83 23.12 3.29 7.50
C GLN A 83 23.38 3.77 6.06
N ALA A 84 24.53 3.43 5.48
CA ALA A 84 24.81 3.75 4.08
C ALA A 84 23.84 3.04 3.13
N PHE A 85 23.55 1.75 3.38
CA PHE A 85 22.55 0.98 2.66
C PHE A 85 21.16 1.60 2.80
N SER A 86 20.72 1.89 4.03
CA SER A 86 19.42 2.50 4.34
C SER A 86 19.23 3.86 3.65
N ARG A 87 20.26 4.73 3.67
CA ARG A 87 20.27 6.00 2.91
C ARG A 87 20.18 5.78 1.40
N GLY A 88 20.84 4.76 0.86
CA GLY A 88 20.75 4.41 -0.56
C GLY A 88 19.36 3.89 -0.96
N TYR A 89 18.78 3.04 -0.12
CA TYR A 89 17.43 2.50 -0.26
C TYR A 89 16.36 3.61 -0.21
N THR A 90 16.42 4.49 0.78
CA THR A 90 15.45 5.59 0.96
C THR A 90 15.44 6.58 -0.20
N ARG A 91 16.55 6.78 -0.91
CA ARG A 91 16.60 7.58 -2.15
C ARG A 91 15.78 6.96 -3.29
N ARG A 92 15.58 5.65 -3.29
CA ARG A 92 14.82 4.89 -4.30
C ARG A 92 13.39 4.59 -3.87
N LEU A 93 13.03 4.96 -2.64
CA LEU A 93 11.71 4.81 -2.06
C LEU A 93 10.56 5.37 -2.93
N PRO A 94 10.71 6.45 -3.73
CA PRO A 94 9.61 6.95 -4.57
C PRO A 94 9.02 5.88 -5.51
N ILE A 95 9.85 4.98 -6.04
CA ILE A 95 9.43 3.89 -6.94
C ILE A 95 8.58 2.85 -6.20
N VAL A 96 8.72 2.77 -4.87
CA VAL A 96 7.98 1.87 -4.00
C VAL A 96 6.70 2.52 -3.51
N VAL A 97 6.79 3.71 -2.91
CA VAL A 97 5.68 4.30 -2.15
C VAL A 97 4.65 5.00 -3.02
N LEU A 98 5.06 5.59 -4.15
CA LEU A 98 4.11 6.29 -5.02
C LEU A 98 3.15 5.32 -5.72
N PRO A 99 3.61 4.19 -6.30
CA PRO A 99 2.69 3.20 -6.87
C PRO A 99 1.79 2.55 -5.82
N PHE A 100 2.30 2.30 -4.61
CA PHE A 100 1.51 1.82 -3.48
C PHE A 100 0.40 2.82 -3.09
N GLY A 101 0.73 4.10 -2.93
CA GLY A 101 -0.25 5.14 -2.61
C GLY A 101 -1.28 5.32 -3.72
N ALA A 102 -0.84 5.29 -4.99
CA ALA A 102 -1.73 5.35 -6.15
C ALA A 102 -2.65 4.13 -6.26
N ALA A 103 -2.18 2.92 -5.94
CA ALA A 103 -3.00 1.72 -5.89
C ALA A 103 -4.14 1.88 -4.87
N CYS A 104 -3.80 2.25 -3.64
CA CYS A 104 -4.79 2.46 -2.58
C CYS A 104 -5.80 3.54 -2.97
N LEU A 105 -5.33 4.67 -3.51
CA LEU A 105 -6.19 5.76 -3.96
C LEU A 105 -7.14 5.32 -5.09
N ALA A 106 -6.64 4.57 -6.08
CA ALA A 106 -7.46 4.10 -7.18
C ALA A 106 -8.61 3.19 -6.69
N TRP A 107 -8.32 2.29 -5.74
CA TRP A 107 -9.31 1.35 -5.22
C TRP A 107 -10.30 1.95 -4.22
N THR A 108 -9.90 2.96 -3.44
CA THR A 108 -10.87 3.69 -2.61
C THR A 108 -11.71 4.67 -3.44
N LEU A 109 -11.14 5.25 -4.50
CA LEU A 109 -11.88 6.05 -5.47
C LEU A 109 -12.89 5.19 -6.26
N ALA A 110 -12.55 3.93 -6.56
CA ALA A 110 -13.43 2.97 -7.21
C ALA A 110 -14.75 2.70 -6.45
N LEU A 111 -14.80 2.93 -5.13
CA LEU A 111 -16.04 2.81 -4.35
C LEU A 111 -17.12 3.80 -4.80
N TRP A 112 -16.71 4.89 -5.45
CA TRP A 112 -17.57 5.99 -5.91
C TRP A 112 -17.94 5.91 -7.39
N GLY A 113 -17.69 4.76 -8.03
CA GLY A 113 -18.05 4.49 -9.41
C GLY A 113 -19.14 3.42 -9.56
N THR A 114 -19.72 3.36 -10.76
CA THR A 114 -20.59 2.26 -11.14
C THR A 114 -19.76 0.99 -11.33
N PRO A 115 -20.10 -0.14 -10.70
CA PRO A 115 -19.40 -1.41 -10.94
C PRO A 115 -19.51 -1.79 -12.41
N VAL A 116 -18.39 -2.05 -13.08
CA VAL A 116 -18.36 -2.43 -14.50
C VAL A 116 -17.95 -3.90 -14.64
N ARG A 117 -16.65 -4.17 -14.48
CA ARG A 117 -16.07 -5.51 -14.67
C ARG A 117 -15.85 -6.29 -13.38
N ILE A 118 -15.93 -5.60 -12.25
CA ILE A 118 -15.63 -6.14 -10.93
C ILE A 118 -16.84 -5.87 -10.06
N SER A 119 -17.29 -6.91 -9.35
CA SER A 119 -18.45 -6.82 -8.47
C SER A 119 -18.22 -5.77 -7.37
N ARG A 120 -19.31 -5.13 -6.92
CA ARG A 120 -19.22 -4.11 -5.86
C ARG A 120 -18.63 -4.66 -4.56
N TRP A 121 -18.95 -5.91 -4.23
CA TRP A 121 -18.38 -6.60 -3.05
C TRP A 121 -16.88 -6.79 -3.17
N ALA A 122 -16.38 -7.16 -4.35
CA ALA A 122 -14.95 -7.25 -4.59
C ALA A 122 -14.26 -5.89 -4.49
N VAL A 123 -14.84 -4.80 -5.04
CA VAL A 123 -14.27 -3.45 -4.89
C VAL A 123 -14.17 -3.06 -3.41
N TRP A 124 -15.20 -3.33 -2.60
CA TRP A 124 -15.15 -3.12 -1.15
C TRP A 124 -14.06 -3.94 -0.47
N GLY A 125 -13.97 -5.24 -0.77
CA GLY A 125 -12.94 -6.11 -0.21
C GLY A 125 -11.52 -5.62 -0.54
N ILE A 126 -11.28 -5.26 -1.79
CA ILE A 126 -9.99 -4.73 -2.27
C ILE A 126 -9.66 -3.40 -1.60
N ALA A 127 -10.63 -2.47 -1.53
CA ALA A 127 -10.43 -1.18 -0.86
C ALA A 127 -10.13 -1.35 0.63
N THR A 128 -10.81 -2.27 1.32
CA THR A 128 -10.54 -2.62 2.72
C THR A 128 -9.12 -3.15 2.90
N LEU A 129 -8.65 -4.05 2.03
CA LEU A 129 -7.28 -4.56 2.08
C LEU A 129 -6.23 -3.48 1.82
N CYS A 130 -6.54 -2.51 0.95
CA CYS A 130 -5.72 -1.31 0.77
C CYS A 130 -5.67 -0.48 2.06
N VAL A 131 -6.80 -0.27 2.74
CA VAL A 131 -6.84 0.45 4.03
C VAL A 131 -6.07 -0.28 5.12
N VAL A 132 -6.22 -1.61 5.25
CA VAL A 132 -5.43 -2.42 6.20
C VAL A 132 -3.93 -2.22 5.96
N SER A 133 -3.51 -2.18 4.69
CA SER A 133 -2.13 -1.94 4.30
C SER A 133 -1.64 -0.52 4.60
N ILE A 134 -2.50 0.49 4.48
CA ILE A 134 -2.22 1.86 4.91
C ILE A 134 -2.00 1.87 6.42
N LEU A 135 -2.93 1.28 7.17
CA LEU A 135 -2.90 1.26 8.62
C LEU A 135 -1.68 0.51 9.15
N SER A 136 -1.16 -0.53 8.48
CA SER A 136 0.07 -1.20 8.93
C SER A 136 1.37 -0.43 8.63
N THR A 137 1.32 0.58 7.75
CA THR A 137 2.52 1.29 7.27
C THR A 137 3.28 2.08 8.36
N PRO A 138 2.63 2.76 9.32
CA PRO A 138 3.34 3.46 10.41
C PRO A 138 4.25 2.55 11.22
N TRP A 139 3.81 1.34 11.59
CA TRP A 139 4.62 0.41 12.38
C TRP A 139 5.89 -0.04 11.65
N ALA A 140 5.79 -0.32 10.34
CA ALA A 140 6.95 -0.63 9.52
C ALA A 140 7.88 0.59 9.37
N ALA A 141 7.32 1.80 9.24
CA ALA A 141 8.10 3.03 9.13
C ALA A 141 8.86 3.34 10.43
N PHE A 142 8.23 3.21 11.59
CA PHE A 142 8.87 3.41 12.89
C PHE A 142 10.02 2.43 13.12
N ALA A 143 9.84 1.16 12.77
CA ALA A 143 10.92 0.16 12.85
C ALA A 143 12.10 0.51 11.94
N HIS A 144 11.83 1.00 10.73
CA HIS A 144 12.87 1.41 9.80
C HIS A 144 13.61 2.67 10.27
N ASP A 145 12.91 3.62 10.88
CA ASP A 145 13.49 4.83 11.46
C ASP A 145 14.37 4.49 12.67
N ASP A 146 13.90 3.61 13.56
CA ASP A 146 14.65 3.13 14.71
C ASP A 146 15.95 2.44 14.30
N MET A 147 15.90 1.53 13.31
CA MET A 147 17.10 0.87 12.81
C MET A 147 18.08 1.83 12.12
N GLN A 148 17.59 2.94 11.57
CA GLN A 148 18.44 3.95 10.96
C GLN A 148 19.11 4.84 12.02
N ALA A 149 18.41 5.16 13.11
CA ALA A 149 18.88 6.02 14.18
C ALA A 149 19.80 5.29 15.17
N HIS A 150 19.44 4.07 15.56
CA HIS A 150 20.06 3.34 16.67
C HIS A 150 20.80 2.06 16.25
N GLY A 151 20.84 1.75 14.95
CA GLY A 151 21.45 0.52 14.43
C GLY A 151 20.50 -0.67 14.46
N TYR A 152 20.98 -1.84 14.02
CA TYR A 152 20.12 -3.02 13.91
C TYR A 152 19.70 -3.54 15.29
N THR A 153 18.41 -3.78 15.46
CA THR A 153 17.90 -4.60 16.56
C THR A 153 16.98 -5.68 16.02
N GLU A 154 17.04 -6.86 16.62
CA GLU A 154 16.18 -7.99 16.24
C GLU A 154 14.69 -7.65 16.44
N ALA A 155 14.37 -6.84 17.45
CA ALA A 155 13.01 -6.39 17.71
C ALA A 155 12.48 -5.48 16.60
N ALA A 156 13.25 -4.45 16.21
CA ALA A 156 12.85 -3.56 15.12
C ALA A 156 12.80 -4.31 13.78
N TYR A 157 13.73 -5.23 13.52
CA TYR A 157 13.68 -6.05 12.32
C TYR A 157 12.44 -6.94 12.25
N ARG A 158 12.08 -7.62 13.35
CA ARG A 158 10.86 -8.43 13.43
C ARG A 158 9.60 -7.59 13.25
N GLN A 159 9.55 -6.40 13.84
CA GLN A 159 8.46 -5.45 13.64
C GLN A 159 8.35 -5.07 12.16
N LEU A 160 9.46 -4.65 11.53
CA LEU A 160 9.50 -4.31 10.11
C LEU A 160 8.98 -5.46 9.24
N GLN A 161 9.52 -6.67 9.44
CA GLN A 161 9.13 -7.85 8.67
C GLN A 161 7.66 -8.21 8.86
N THR A 162 7.16 -8.16 10.11
CA THR A 162 5.78 -8.52 10.43
C THR A 162 4.78 -7.58 9.76
N PHE A 163 4.92 -6.27 9.95
CA PHE A 163 3.97 -5.31 9.39
C PHE A 163 4.10 -5.18 7.88
N HIS A 164 5.30 -5.41 7.33
CA HIS A 164 5.46 -5.52 5.90
C HIS A 164 4.80 -6.78 5.33
N LEU A 165 4.90 -7.92 6.01
CA LEU A 165 4.23 -9.16 5.60
C LEU A 165 2.70 -8.97 5.59
N VAL A 166 2.13 -8.33 6.61
CA VAL A 166 0.70 -7.99 6.65
C VAL A 166 0.29 -7.22 5.39
N ARG A 167 1.03 -6.16 5.05
CA ARG A 167 0.77 -5.36 3.83
C ARG A 167 0.95 -6.20 2.56
N THR A 168 1.98 -7.02 2.50
CA THR A 168 2.30 -7.87 1.35
C THR A 168 1.19 -8.87 1.08
N ILE A 169 0.70 -9.55 2.13
CA ILE A 169 -0.42 -10.48 2.05
C ILE A 169 -1.70 -9.75 1.63
N ALA A 170 -2.00 -8.61 2.25
CA ALA A 170 -3.19 -7.83 1.91
C ALA A 170 -3.21 -7.39 0.44
N PHE A 171 -2.08 -6.90 -0.09
CA PHE A 171 -1.94 -6.56 -1.50
C PHE A 171 -2.02 -7.78 -2.42
N THR A 172 -1.44 -8.91 -2.01
CA THR A 172 -1.48 -10.16 -2.79
C THR A 172 -2.92 -10.67 -2.92
N ILE A 173 -3.66 -10.71 -1.81
CA ILE A 173 -5.08 -11.09 -1.81
C ILE A 173 -5.88 -10.12 -2.67
N ALA A 174 -5.68 -8.81 -2.50
CA ALA A 174 -6.35 -7.78 -3.29
C ALA A 174 -6.09 -7.95 -4.81
N ALA A 175 -4.83 -8.17 -5.20
CA ALA A 175 -4.43 -8.33 -6.60
C ALA A 175 -5.04 -9.59 -7.24
N VAL A 176 -5.00 -10.71 -6.53
CA VAL A 176 -5.60 -11.99 -6.98
C VAL A 176 -7.11 -11.84 -7.07
N TRP A 177 -7.75 -11.26 -6.06
CA TRP A 177 -9.21 -11.09 -6.06
C TRP A 177 -9.67 -10.17 -7.20
N ALA A 178 -8.97 -9.04 -7.41
CA ALA A 178 -9.23 -8.15 -8.53
C ALA A 178 -9.09 -8.83 -9.90
N LEU A 179 -8.16 -9.78 -10.03
CA LEU A 179 -7.95 -10.54 -11.26
C LEU A 179 -9.08 -11.57 -11.47
N VAL A 180 -9.46 -12.31 -10.44
CA VAL A 180 -10.47 -13.38 -10.50
C VAL A 180 -11.88 -12.83 -10.79
N GLU A 181 -12.20 -11.66 -10.24
CA GLU A 181 -13.51 -11.02 -10.39
C GLU A 181 -13.70 -10.29 -11.71
N ARG A 182 -12.62 -10.05 -12.45
CA ARG A 182 -12.65 -9.36 -13.76
C ARG A 182 -13.20 -10.30 -14.83
N ARG A 183 -14.53 -10.46 -14.88
CA ARG A 183 -15.25 -11.23 -15.90
C ARG A 183 -15.87 -10.32 -16.96
#